data_AF-A0A971BXZ5-F1
#
_entry.id   AF-A0A971BXZ5-F1
#
_cell.length_a   1.000
_cell.length_b   1.000
_cell.length_c   1.000
_cell.angle_alpha   90.00
_cell.angle_beta   90.00
_cell.angle_gamma   90.00
#
_symmetry.space_group_name_H-M   'P 1'
#
loop_
_entity.id
_entity.type
_entity.pdbx_description
1 polymer ?
#
loop_
_entity_poly.entity_id
_entity_poly.type
_entity_poly.pdbx_seq_one_letter_code
_entity_poly.pdbx_strand_id
1 'polypeptide(L)' 'MSGRQPRNVVLTGFMGCGKSSVGRLVGDALQRPFVDMDLELAERFGMSIPEVFSVRGEAAFREAESDLVREL' A
#
# COMPACT_ATOMS: atom_id res chain seq x y z
N MET A 1 0.08 3.74 32.80
CA MET A 1 -0.24 4.54 31.60
C MET A 1 -0.53 3.56 30.47
N SER A 2 -1.78 3.45 30.02
CA SER A 2 -2.11 2.60 28.86
C SER A 2 -1.63 3.33 27.61
N GLY A 3 -0.40 3.04 27.17
CA GLY A 3 0.16 3.64 25.97
C GLY A 3 -0.62 3.15 24.76
N ARG A 4 -1.32 4.06 24.07
CA ARG A 4 -2.03 3.71 22.84
C ARG A 4 -1.01 3.24 21.81
N GLN A 5 -1.17 2.02 21.31
CA GLN A 5 -0.30 1.50 20.25
C GLN A 5 -0.30 2.47 19.05
N PRO A 6 0.88 2.74 18.46
CA PRO A 6 0.96 3.61 17.30
C PRO A 6 0.15 3.03 16.14
N ARG A 7 -0.74 3.86 15.56
CA ARG A 7 -1.57 3.48 14.41
C ARG A 7 -0.84 3.73 13.10
N ASN A 8 -1.22 3.03 12.05
CA ASN A 8 -0.75 3.30 10.69
C ASN A 8 -1.22 4.67 10.21
N VAL A 9 -0.38 5.31 9.39
CA VAL A 9 -0.72 6.52 8.63
C VAL A 9 -1.00 6.06 7.20
N VAL A 10 -2.23 6.23 6.74
CA VAL A 10 -2.65 5.80 5.40
C VAL A 10 -2.80 7.02 4.51
N LEU A 11 -2.07 7.05 3.40
CA LEU A 11 -2.16 8.11 2.40
C LEU A 11 -3.04 7.66 1.24
N THR A 12 -4.15 8.36 1.02
CA THR A 12 -5.10 8.06 -0.06
C THR A 12 -5.11 9.17 -1.12
N GLY A 13 -5.62 8.86 -2.32
CA GLY A 13 -5.72 9.80 -3.43
C GLY A 13 -5.38 9.18 -4.79
N PHE A 14 -5.63 9.92 -5.86
CA PHE A 14 -5.43 9.45 -7.24
C PHE A 14 -3.97 9.14 -7.57
N MET A 15 -3.75 8.33 -8.61
CA MET A 15 -2.41 8.09 -9.18
C MET A 15 -1.74 9.42 -9.55
N GLY A 16 -0.43 9.54 -9.31
CA GLY A 16 0.35 10.74 -9.67
C GLY A 16 0.24 11.93 -8.71
N CYS A 17 -0.60 11.89 -7.67
CA CYS A 17 -0.69 13.01 -6.70
C CYS A 17 0.47 13.08 -5.68
N GLY A 18 1.52 12.25 -5.83
CA GLY A 18 2.71 12.28 -4.98
C GLY A 18 2.65 11.45 -3.69
N LYS A 19 1.68 10.52 -3.57
CA LYS A 19 1.51 9.68 -2.35
C LYS A 19 2.79 8.97 -1.92
N SER A 20 3.49 8.29 -2.83
CA SER A 20 4.71 7.56 -2.49
C SER A 20 5.85 8.50 -2.09
N SER A 21 5.93 9.69 -2.69
CA SER A 21 6.93 10.70 -2.33
C SER A 21 6.68 11.26 -0.93
N VAL A 22 5.43 11.66 -0.63
CA VAL A 22 5.03 12.15 0.70
C VAL A 22 5.14 11.04 1.74
N GLY A 23 4.75 9.82 1.40
CA GLY A 23 4.79 8.67 2.30
C GLY A 23 6.19 8.33 2.79
N ARG A 24 7.20 8.41 1.90
CA ARG A 24 8.61 8.26 2.29
C ARG A 24 9.04 9.37 3.26
N LEU A 25 8.74 10.63 2.96
CA LEU A 25 9.06 11.76 3.84
C LEU A 25 8.39 11.63 5.22
N VAL A 26 7.13 11.17 5.26
CA VAL A 26 6.40 10.92 6.51
C VAL A 26 7.00 9.75 7.28
N GLY A 27 7.37 8.66 6.59
CA GLY A 27 8.06 7.52 7.20
C GLY A 27 9.38 7.93 7.83
N ASP A 28 10.21 8.67 7.09
CA ASP A 28 11.48 9.19 7.58
C ASP A 28 11.29 10.13 8.77
N ALA A 29 10.35 11.08 8.69
CA ALA A 29 10.08 12.02 9.78
C ALA A 29 9.59 11.32 11.07
N LEU A 30 8.84 10.23 10.92
CA LEU A 30 8.32 9.44 12.04
C LEU A 30 9.25 8.30 12.46
N GLN A 31 10.36 8.08 11.76
CA GLN A 31 11.24 6.91 11.92
C GLN A 31 10.46 5.59 11.83
N ARG A 32 9.58 5.48 10.83
CA ARG A 32 8.72 4.33 10.59
C ARG A 32 8.89 3.79 9.16
N PRO A 33 8.71 2.48 8.95
CA PRO A 33 8.72 1.91 7.61
C PRO A 33 7.66 2.55 6.71
N PHE A 34 8.01 2.76 5.46
CA PHE A 34 7.08 3.11 4.39
C PHE A 34 6.73 1.86 3.60
N VAL A 35 5.44 1.67 3.32
CA VAL A 35 4.91 0.58 2.48
C VAL A 35 4.18 1.20 1.30
N ASP A 36 4.54 0.77 0.09
CA ASP A 36 3.79 1.07 -1.13
C ASP A 36 2.98 -0.19 -1.50
N MET A 37 1.66 -0.10 -1.37
CA MET A 37 0.77 -1.26 -1.55
C MET A 37 0.80 -1.81 -2.99
N ASP A 38 0.97 -0.96 -4.00
CA ASP A 38 1.01 -1.42 -5.39
C ASP A 38 2.28 -2.24 -5.66
N LEU A 39 3.42 -1.84 -5.05
CA LEU A 39 4.67 -2.59 -5.13
C LEU A 39 4.57 -3.93 -4.38
N GLU A 40 4.03 -3.91 -3.16
CA GLU A 40 3.83 -5.13 -2.35
C GLU A 40 2.93 -6.14 -3.09
N LEU A 41 1.81 -5.67 -3.67
CA LEU A 41 0.93 -6.54 -4.45
C LEU A 41 1.59 -7.06 -5.72
N ALA A 42 2.33 -6.22 -6.46
CA ALA A 42 3.06 -6.66 -7.65
C ALA A 42 4.08 -7.76 -7.32
N GLU A 43 4.80 -7.63 -6.19
CA GLU A 43 5.72 -8.66 -5.69
C GLU A 43 4.99 -9.95 -5.33
N ARG A 44 3.87 -9.87 -4.60
CA ARG A 44 3.06 -11.05 -4.22
C ARG A 44 2.45 -11.77 -5.43
N PHE A 45 2.00 -11.03 -6.44
CA PHE A 45 1.47 -11.62 -7.66
C PHE A 45 2.57 -12.14 -8.60
N GLY A 46 3.81 -11.68 -8.44
CA GLY A 46 4.91 -11.99 -9.35
C GLY A 46 4.72 -11.42 -10.76
N MET A 47 3.96 -10.33 -10.88
CA MET A 47 3.65 -9.66 -12.15
C MET A 47 3.35 -8.17 -11.90
N SER A 48 3.47 -7.35 -12.93
CA SER A 48 3.11 -5.93 -12.83
C SER A 48 1.61 -5.74 -12.64
N ILE A 49 1.21 -4.62 -12.03
CA ILE A 49 -0.21 -4.31 -11.82
C ILE A 49 -1.03 -4.36 -13.14
N PRO A 50 -0.58 -3.77 -14.27
CA PRO A 50 -1.28 -3.92 -15.54
C PRO A 50 -1.48 -5.39 -15.98
N GLU A 51 -0.48 -6.25 -15.75
CA GLU A 51 -0.60 -7.68 -16.02
C GLU A 51 -1.63 -8.35 -15.12
N VAL A 52 -1.67 -8.01 -13.81
CA VAL A 52 -2.72 -8.49 -12.89
C VAL A 52 -4.11 -8.14 -13.42
N PHE A 53 -4.34 -6.88 -13.80
CA PHE A 53 -5.62 -6.45 -14.36
C PHE A 53 -5.98 -7.21 -15.63
N SER A 54 -5.01 -7.50 -16.51
CA SER A 54 -5.25 -8.23 -17.76
C SER A 54 -5.49 -9.74 -17.59
N VAL A 55 -4.78 -10.39 -16.65
CA VAL A 55 -4.76 -11.86 -16.49
C VAL A 55 -5.75 -12.32 -15.42
N ARG A 56 -5.84 -11.57 -14.32
CA ARG A 56 -6.67 -11.91 -13.13
C ARG A 56 -7.93 -11.06 -13.04
N GLY A 57 -7.96 -9.90 -13.69
CA GLY A 57 -9.07 -8.96 -13.65
C GLY A 57 -9.02 -8.02 -12.44
N GLU A 58 -9.77 -6.92 -12.54
CA GLU A 58 -9.84 -5.92 -11.47
C GLU A 58 -10.36 -6.49 -10.15
N ALA A 59 -11.36 -7.38 -10.18
CA ALA A 59 -11.95 -7.93 -8.96
C ALA A 59 -10.91 -8.65 -8.07
N ALA A 60 -10.04 -9.46 -8.69
CA ALA A 60 -8.98 -10.15 -7.98
C ALA A 60 -7.94 -9.18 -7.39
N PHE A 61 -7.62 -8.10 -8.12
CA PHE A 61 -6.75 -7.04 -7.60
C PHE A 61 -7.37 -6.34 -6.39
N ARG A 62 -8.66 -5.97 -6.44
CA ARG A 62 -9.37 -5.30 -5.34
C ARG A 62 -9.54 -6.17 -4.11
N GLU A 63 -9.72 -7.47 -4.29
CA GLU A 63 -9.75 -8.45 -3.19
C GLU A 63 -8.38 -8.50 -2.50
N ALA A 64 -7.30 -8.68 -3.26
CA ALA A 64 -5.95 -8.70 -2.71
C ALA A 64 -5.54 -7.36 -2.05
N GLU A 65 -5.93 -6.23 -2.63
CA GLU A 65 -5.77 -4.90 -2.04
C GLU A 65 -6.47 -4.81 -0.67
N SER A 66 -7.71 -5.29 -0.59
CA SER A 66 -8.47 -5.29 0.66
C SER A 66 -7.85 -6.20 1.72
N ASP A 67 -7.33 -7.34 1.32
CA ASP A 67 -6.67 -8.29 2.24
C ASP A 67 -5.35 -7.75 2.75
N LEU A 68 -4.55 -7.10 1.90
CA LEU A 68 -3.31 -6.45 2.32
C LEU A 68 -3.56 -5.35 3.35
N VAL A 69 -4.62 -4.54 3.20
CA VAL A 69 -5.00 -3.52 4.21
C VAL A 69 -5.33 -4.14 5.57
N ARG A 70 -5.90 -5.35 5.60
CA ARG A 70 -6.24 -6.03 6.87
C ARG A 70 -5.02 -6.66 7.54
N GLU A 71 -4.01 -7.00 6.76
CA GLU A 71 -2.75 -7.57 7.23
C GLU A 71 -1.84 -6.53 7.90
N LEU A 72 -1.84 -5.28 7.38
CA LEU A 72 -0.98 -4.17 7.83
C LEU A 72 -1.52 -3.39 9.03
#